data_AF-A0A2S6SF52-F1
#
_entry.id   AF-A0A2S6SF52-F1
#
_cell.length_a   1.000
_cell.length_b   1.000
_cell.length_c   1.000
_cell.angle_alpha   90.00
_cell.angle_beta   90.00
_cell.angle_gamma   90.00
#
_symmetry.space_group_name_H-M   'P 1'
#
loop_
_entity.id
_entity.type
_entity.pdbx_description
1 polymer ?
#
loop_
_entity_poly.entity_id
_entity_poly.type
_entity_poly.pdbx_seq_one_letter_code
_entity_poly.pdbx_strand_id
1 'polypeptide(L)'
;MPQLNPEFFISQLFWLILTFSFLLFFLWKISLPRISSVLEKRDNKINNDVNTAKKMQAEAEEIQKQIEDQLKKAKDETSDQIKGAIQNIQAKSLEELSNLDKILNKKIEDSGLAIEKNKNNSLEQINSQIFEVTKLTLNKISTLNIDDKEIKNSIEKMKSKVAN
;
A
#
# COMPACT_ATOMS: atom_id res chain seq x y z
N MET A 1 28.21 -106.21 0.68
CA MET A 1 27.61 -105.09 1.43
C MET A 1 26.09 -105.19 1.29
N PRO A 2 25.33 -105.45 2.35
CA PRO A 2 23.89 -105.69 2.28
C PRO A 2 23.07 -104.50 1.74
N GLN A 3 23.66 -103.29 1.69
CA GLN A 3 23.04 -102.10 1.09
C GLN A 3 22.92 -102.08 -0.45
N LEU A 4 23.49 -103.05 -1.17
CA LEU A 4 23.36 -103.19 -2.63
C LEU A 4 22.52 -104.41 -3.04
N ASN A 5 21.60 -104.84 -2.16
CA ASN A 5 20.64 -105.89 -2.46
C ASN A 5 19.44 -105.29 -3.24
N PRO A 6 19.21 -105.69 -4.51
CA PRO A 6 18.15 -105.11 -5.36
C PRO A 6 16.73 -105.27 -4.83
N GLU A 7 16.54 -106.22 -3.92
CA GLU A 7 15.26 -106.54 -3.27
C GLU A 7 14.67 -105.35 -2.49
N PHE A 8 15.50 -104.48 -1.91
CA PHE A 8 15.04 -103.33 -1.12
C PHE A 8 14.88 -102.02 -1.92
N PHE A 9 15.35 -101.97 -3.17
CA PHE A 9 15.31 -100.74 -3.99
C PHE A 9 13.88 -100.29 -4.30
N ILE A 10 12.94 -101.22 -4.50
CA ILE A 10 11.54 -100.90 -4.79
C ILE A 10 10.87 -100.23 -3.57
N SER A 11 11.11 -100.76 -2.36
CA SER A 11 10.58 -100.20 -1.11
C SER A 11 11.18 -98.81 -0.83
N GLN A 12 12.49 -98.65 -1.02
CA GLN A 12 13.16 -97.37 -0.85
C GLN A 12 12.62 -96.32 -1.84
N LEU A 13 12.39 -96.70 -3.09
CA LEU A 13 11.82 -95.82 -4.12
C LEU A 13 10.37 -95.43 -3.78
N PHE A 14 9.56 -96.37 -3.28
CA PHE A 14 8.20 -96.09 -2.83
C PHE A 14 8.18 -95.04 -1.71
N TRP A 15 8.96 -95.23 -0.64
CA TRP A 15 9.05 -94.27 0.46
C TRP A 15 9.65 -92.93 0.05
N LEU A 16 10.63 -92.93 -0.86
CA LEU A 16 11.17 -91.72 -1.45
C LEU A 16 10.07 -90.92 -2.16
N ILE A 17 9.30 -91.56 -3.05
CA ILE A 17 8.23 -90.90 -3.79
C ILE A 17 7.14 -90.39 -2.83
N LEU A 18 6.77 -91.19 -1.82
CA LEU A 18 5.73 -90.83 -0.86
C LEU A 18 6.14 -89.60 -0.02
N THR A 19 7.34 -89.62 0.56
CA THR A 19 7.85 -88.51 1.38
C THR A 19 8.15 -87.27 0.56
N PHE A 20 8.71 -87.43 -0.65
CA PHE A 20 8.98 -86.33 -1.56
C PHE A 20 7.68 -85.68 -2.04
N SER A 21 6.66 -86.47 -2.40
CA SER A 21 5.34 -85.94 -2.80
C SER A 21 4.65 -85.21 -1.65
N PHE A 22 4.73 -85.75 -0.43
CA PHE A 22 4.20 -85.08 0.76
C PHE A 22 4.90 -83.74 1.02
N LEU A 23 6.24 -83.70 0.94
CA LEU A 23 7.03 -82.48 1.08
C LEU A 23 6.68 -81.45 -0.02
N LEU A 24 6.59 -81.90 -1.27
CA LEU A 24 6.26 -81.04 -2.40
C LEU A 24 4.86 -80.42 -2.24
N PHE A 25 3.88 -81.20 -1.81
CA PHE A 25 2.54 -80.71 -1.52
C PHE A 25 2.54 -79.69 -0.38
N PHE A 26 3.31 -79.94 0.69
CA PHE A 26 3.47 -78.99 1.78
C PHE A 26 4.10 -77.67 1.32
N LEU A 27 5.19 -77.71 0.55
CA LEU A 27 5.82 -76.52 -0.01
C LEU A 27 4.88 -75.75 -0.94
N TRP A 28 4.15 -76.46 -1.79
CA TRP A 28 3.20 -75.85 -2.71
C TRP A 28 2.06 -75.14 -1.97
N LYS A 29 1.51 -75.76 -0.93
CA LYS A 29 0.33 -75.25 -0.21
C LYS A 29 0.66 -74.27 0.91
N ILE A 30 1.84 -74.33 1.53
CA ILE A 30 2.22 -73.46 2.66
C ILE A 30 3.30 -72.44 2.26
N SER A 31 4.44 -72.90 1.74
CA SER A 31 5.62 -72.04 1.58
C SER A 31 5.44 -71.03 0.44
N LEU A 32 4.99 -71.48 -0.73
CA LEU A 32 4.75 -70.61 -1.89
C LEU A 32 3.73 -69.49 -1.64
N PRO A 33 2.51 -69.76 -1.10
CA PRO A 33 1.55 -68.68 -0.84
C PRO A 33 2.05 -67.69 0.21
N ARG A 34 2.82 -68.14 1.21
CA ARG A 34 3.39 -67.24 2.22
C ARG A 34 4.42 -66.27 1.62
N ILE A 35 5.28 -66.76 0.72
CA ILE A 35 6.27 -65.93 0.01
C ILE A 35 5.55 -64.95 -0.94
N SER A 36 4.57 -65.45 -1.69
CA SER A 36 3.77 -64.63 -2.61
C SER A 36 3.04 -63.50 -1.87
N SER A 37 2.41 -63.78 -0.72
CA SER A 37 1.74 -62.76 0.08
C SER A 37 2.69 -61.68 0.60
N VAL A 38 3.92 -62.03 0.98
CA VAL A 38 4.92 -61.05 1.42
C VAL A 38 5.38 -60.17 0.25
N LEU A 39 5.59 -60.77 -0.92
CA LEU A 39 5.98 -60.03 -2.11
C LEU A 39 4.88 -59.06 -2.55
N GLU A 40 3.63 -59.51 -2.60
CA GLU A 40 2.46 -58.70 -2.93
C GLU A 40 2.27 -57.56 -1.92
N LYS A 41 2.40 -57.81 -0.61
CA LYS A 41 2.33 -56.76 0.42
C LYS A 41 3.40 -55.69 0.22
N ARG A 42 4.63 -56.09 -0.13
CA ARG A 42 5.72 -55.14 -0.37
C ARG A 42 5.46 -54.32 -1.63
N ASP A 43 5.05 -54.96 -2.71
CA ASP A 43 4.74 -54.29 -3.96
C ASP A 43 3.57 -53.29 -3.78
N ASN A 44 2.49 -53.73 -3.13
CA ASN A 44 1.36 -52.86 -2.78
C ASN A 44 1.79 -51.69 -1.90
N LYS A 45 2.65 -51.92 -0.90
CA LYS A 45 3.16 -50.83 -0.05
C LYS A 45 3.99 -49.83 -0.85
N ILE A 46 4.90 -50.30 -1.70
CA ILE A 46 5.74 -49.44 -2.55
C ILE A 46 4.86 -48.63 -3.49
N ASN A 47 3.93 -49.27 -4.19
CA ASN A 47 3.02 -48.59 -5.11
C ASN A 47 2.14 -47.55 -4.38
N ASN A 48 1.65 -47.89 -3.19
CA ASN A 48 0.89 -46.94 -2.38
C ASN A 48 1.74 -45.75 -1.89
N ASP A 49 2.96 -46.02 -1.43
CA ASP A 49 3.89 -44.98 -0.98
C ASP A 49 4.27 -44.05 -2.15
N VAL A 50 4.54 -44.60 -3.34
CA VAL A 50 4.81 -43.83 -4.56
C VAL A 50 3.62 -43.00 -5.00
N ASN A 51 2.40 -43.56 -4.98
CA ASN A 51 1.19 -42.82 -5.32
C ASN A 51 0.90 -41.69 -4.32
N THR A 52 1.12 -41.96 -3.03
CA THR A 52 0.97 -40.95 -1.98
C THR A 52 2.00 -39.84 -2.16
N ALA A 53 3.26 -40.17 -2.44
CA ALA A 53 4.31 -39.19 -2.70
C ALA A 53 3.98 -38.32 -3.94
N LYS A 54 3.51 -38.92 -5.04
CA LYS A 54 3.06 -38.17 -6.22
C LYS A 54 1.89 -37.24 -5.92
N LYS A 55 0.93 -37.70 -5.12
CA LYS A 55 -0.21 -36.87 -4.71
C LYS A 55 0.24 -35.69 -3.86
N MET A 56 1.10 -35.92 -2.87
CA MET A 56 1.67 -34.86 -2.02
C MET A 56 2.50 -33.88 -2.84
N GLN A 57 3.25 -34.37 -3.84
CA GLN A 57 3.99 -33.52 -4.77
C GLN A 57 3.04 -32.63 -5.58
N ALA A 58 1.98 -33.20 -6.16
CA ALA A 58 1.00 -32.44 -6.94
C ALA A 58 0.28 -31.38 -6.08
N GLU A 59 -0.10 -31.73 -4.85
CA GLU A 59 -0.67 -30.78 -3.88
C GLU A 59 0.31 -29.66 -3.53
N ALA A 60 1.59 -29.98 -3.32
CA ALA A 60 2.63 -28.98 -3.06
C ALA A 60 2.85 -28.03 -4.25
N GLU A 61 2.88 -28.57 -5.48
CA GLU A 61 2.99 -27.78 -6.72
C GLU A 61 1.77 -26.87 -6.91
N GLU A 62 0.57 -27.34 -6.59
CA GLU A 62 -0.66 -26.54 -6.63
C GLU A 62 -0.62 -25.41 -5.60
N ILE A 63 -0.24 -25.70 -4.35
CA ILE A 63 -0.09 -24.70 -3.29
C ILE A 63 0.97 -23.67 -3.67
N GLN A 64 2.12 -24.11 -4.21
CA GLN A 64 3.16 -23.21 -4.68
C GLN A 64 2.61 -22.25 -5.76
N LYS A 65 1.88 -22.78 -6.74
CA LYS A 65 1.28 -21.96 -7.80
C LYS A 65 0.26 -20.96 -7.23
N GLN A 66 -0.54 -21.35 -6.26
CA GLN A 66 -1.48 -20.46 -5.58
C GLN A 66 -0.75 -19.33 -4.83
N ILE A 67 0.34 -19.65 -4.13
CA ILE A 67 1.17 -18.65 -3.43
C ILE A 67 1.78 -17.68 -4.44
N GLU A 68 2.33 -18.17 -5.54
CA GLU A 68 2.91 -17.32 -6.60
C GLU A 68 1.88 -16.38 -7.21
N ASP A 69 0.67 -16.87 -7.49
CA ASP A 69 -0.43 -16.05 -8.01
C ASP A 69 -0.91 -15.01 -6.99
N GLN A 70 -1.06 -15.39 -5.72
CA GLN A 70 -1.41 -14.46 -4.65
C GLN A 70 -0.34 -13.37 -4.45
N LEU A 71 0.94 -13.74 -4.50
CA LEU A 71 2.04 -12.78 -4.41
C LEU A 71 2.04 -11.80 -5.59
N LYS A 72 1.80 -12.30 -6.81
CA LYS A 72 1.69 -11.45 -7.99
C LYS A 72 0.52 -10.49 -7.85
N LYS A 73 -0.67 -10.99 -7.50
CA LYS A 73 -1.87 -10.19 -7.31
C LYS A 73 -1.69 -9.13 -6.22
N ALA A 74 -1.09 -9.50 -5.08
CA ALA A 74 -0.81 -8.55 -4.00
C ALA A 74 0.16 -7.44 -4.44
N LYS A 75 1.17 -7.76 -5.26
CA LYS A 75 2.09 -6.76 -5.84
C LYS A 75 1.38 -5.81 -6.79
N ASP A 76 0.53 -6.35 -7.67
CA ASP A 76 -0.24 -5.56 -8.63
C ASP A 76 -1.22 -4.62 -7.89
N GLU A 77 -1.99 -5.14 -6.93
CA GLU A 77 -2.90 -4.36 -6.08
C GLU A 77 -2.15 -3.27 -5.30
N THR A 78 -1.00 -3.59 -4.72
CA THR A 78 -0.17 -2.60 -3.99
C THR A 78 0.32 -1.49 -4.92
N SER A 79 0.79 -1.85 -6.11
CA SER A 79 1.24 -0.89 -7.12
C SER A 79 0.11 0.05 -7.54
N ASP A 80 -1.08 -0.50 -7.79
CA ASP A 80 -2.26 0.27 -8.15
C ASP A 80 -2.72 1.19 -7.01
N GLN A 81 -2.71 0.71 -5.77
CA GLN A 81 -3.02 1.53 -4.59
C GLN A 81 -2.02 2.68 -4.41
N ILE A 82 -0.71 2.41 -4.56
CA ILE A 82 0.32 3.44 -4.47
C ILE A 82 0.11 4.48 -5.56
N LYS A 83 -0.14 4.06 -6.80
CA LYS A 83 -0.40 4.97 -7.92
C LYS A 83 -1.65 5.83 -7.66
N GLY A 84 -2.74 5.22 -7.22
CA GLY A 84 -3.96 5.93 -6.87
C GLY A 84 -3.77 6.91 -5.69
N ALA A 85 -3.00 6.53 -4.68
CA ALA A 85 -2.66 7.40 -3.56
C ALA A 85 -1.83 8.62 -4.01
N ILE A 86 -0.80 8.40 -4.84
CA ILE A 86 0.02 9.48 -5.39
C ILE A 86 -0.85 10.43 -6.22
N GLN A 87 -1.73 9.92 -7.09
CA GLN A 87 -2.63 10.73 -7.90
C GLN A 87 -3.59 11.55 -7.03
N ASN A 88 -4.18 10.95 -6.00
CA ASN A 88 -5.05 11.66 -5.06
C ASN A 88 -4.31 12.74 -4.26
N ILE A 89 -3.09 12.46 -3.80
CA ILE A 89 -2.25 13.44 -3.10
C ILE A 89 -1.91 14.61 -4.04
N GLN A 90 -1.54 14.34 -5.29
CA GLN A 90 -1.27 15.38 -6.28
C GLN A 90 -2.51 16.23 -6.55
N ALA A 91 -3.67 15.61 -6.76
CA ALA A 91 -4.93 16.32 -6.98
C ALA A 91 -5.30 17.22 -5.79
N LYS A 92 -5.23 16.70 -4.55
CA LYS A 92 -5.48 17.49 -3.33
C LYS A 92 -4.46 18.61 -3.16
N SER A 93 -3.19 18.36 -3.45
CA SER A 93 -2.15 19.40 -3.38
C SER A 93 -2.42 20.53 -4.36
N LEU A 94 -2.87 20.23 -5.58
CA LEU A 94 -3.22 21.25 -6.57
C LEU A 94 -4.46 22.05 -6.15
N GLU A 95 -5.46 21.38 -5.57
CA GLU A 95 -6.65 22.03 -5.01
C GLU A 95 -6.31 22.98 -3.87
N GLU A 96 -5.51 22.52 -2.90
CA GLU A 96 -5.05 23.33 -1.77
C GLU A 96 -4.20 24.53 -2.23
N LEU A 97 -3.29 24.32 -3.19
CA LEU A 97 -2.51 25.42 -3.78
C LEU A 97 -3.43 26.46 -4.46
N SER A 98 -4.42 26.01 -5.23
CA SER A 98 -5.39 26.91 -5.86
C SER A 98 -6.22 27.69 -4.83
N ASN A 99 -6.61 27.05 -3.74
CA ASN A 99 -7.34 27.71 -2.66
C ASN A 99 -6.45 28.72 -1.92
N LEU A 100 -5.20 28.35 -1.63
CA LEU A 100 -4.22 29.23 -1.02
C LEU A 100 -3.96 30.46 -1.89
N ASP A 101 -3.82 30.30 -3.20
CA ASP A 101 -3.65 31.42 -4.14
C ASP A 101 -4.84 32.37 -4.11
N LYS A 102 -6.07 31.86 -4.03
CA LYS A 102 -7.28 32.70 -3.88
C LYS A 102 -7.26 33.49 -2.58
N ILE A 103 -6.90 32.84 -1.46
CA ILE A 103 -6.82 33.48 -0.15
C ILE A 103 -5.73 34.56 -0.15
N LEU A 104 -4.57 34.27 -0.73
CA LEU A 104 -3.46 35.22 -0.85
C LEU A 104 -3.85 36.43 -1.68
N ASN A 105 -4.47 36.22 -2.86
CA ASN A 105 -4.94 37.31 -3.71
C ASN A 105 -5.96 38.20 -2.98
N LYS A 106 -6.93 37.60 -2.29
CA LYS A 106 -7.90 38.36 -1.49
C LYS A 106 -7.23 39.15 -0.38
N LYS A 107 -6.25 38.56 0.31
CA LYS A 107 -5.51 39.23 1.38
C LYS A 107 -4.65 40.39 0.88
N ILE A 108 -4.08 40.27 -0.33
CA ILE A 108 -3.38 41.36 -1.01
C ILE A 108 -4.36 42.50 -1.33
N GLU A 109 -5.54 42.19 -1.86
CA GLU A 109 -6.59 43.17 -2.16
C GLU A 109 -7.07 43.90 -0.91
N ASP A 110 -7.44 43.16 0.15
CA ASP A 110 -7.86 43.71 1.44
C ASP A 110 -6.78 44.62 2.06
N SER A 111 -5.51 44.21 1.96
CA SER A 111 -4.38 45.02 2.44
C SER A 111 -4.19 46.29 1.61
N GLY A 112 -4.38 46.22 0.29
CA GLY A 112 -4.36 47.38 -0.60
C GLY A 112 -5.43 48.40 -0.22
N LEU A 113 -6.67 47.94 0.01
CA LEU A 113 -7.78 48.79 0.47
C LEU A 113 -7.50 49.40 1.85
N ALA A 114 -6.93 48.63 2.77
CA ALA A 114 -6.55 49.13 4.10
C ALA A 114 -5.46 50.21 4.02
N ILE A 115 -4.47 50.05 3.14
CA ILE A 115 -3.41 51.04 2.90
C ILE A 115 -4.02 52.32 2.31
N GLU A 116 -4.91 52.20 1.33
CA GLU A 116 -5.57 53.37 0.72
C GLU A 116 -6.43 54.12 1.75
N LYS A 117 -7.21 53.39 2.54
CA LYS A 117 -8.01 53.96 3.63
C LYS A 117 -7.13 54.67 4.66
N ASN A 118 -6.02 54.06 5.07
CA ASN A 118 -5.09 54.68 6.01
C ASN A 118 -4.42 55.92 5.41
N LYS A 119 -4.02 55.88 4.13
CA LYS A 119 -3.47 57.04 3.42
C LYS A 119 -4.45 58.21 3.42
N ASN A 120 -5.72 57.95 3.08
CA ASN A 120 -6.75 58.99 3.06
C ASN A 120 -7.01 59.56 4.46
N ASN A 121 -7.11 58.71 5.48
CA ASN A 121 -7.28 59.15 6.87
C ASN A 121 -6.07 59.97 7.36
N SER A 122 -4.84 59.53 7.08
CA SER A 122 -3.64 60.30 7.42
C SER A 122 -3.59 61.65 6.70
N LEU A 123 -4.01 61.73 5.42
CA LEU A 123 -4.12 63.00 4.71
C LEU A 123 -5.19 63.93 5.33
N GLU A 124 -6.33 63.39 5.76
CA GLU A 124 -7.35 64.16 6.49
C GLU A 124 -6.81 64.68 7.83
N GLN A 125 -6.14 63.83 8.61
CA GLN A 125 -5.50 64.20 9.87
C GLN A 125 -4.44 65.29 9.67
N ILE A 126 -3.59 65.17 8.64
CA ILE A 126 -2.60 66.20 8.30
C ILE A 126 -3.30 67.52 7.95
N ASN A 127 -4.36 67.50 7.13
CA ASN A 127 -5.11 68.72 6.78
C ASN A 127 -5.75 69.37 8.02
N SER A 128 -6.31 68.56 8.93
CA SER A 128 -6.85 69.06 10.20
C SER A 128 -5.77 69.68 11.08
N GLN A 129 -4.59 69.05 11.18
CA GLN A 129 -3.47 69.60 11.93
C GLN A 129 -2.91 70.88 11.31
N ILE A 130 -2.83 70.97 9.97
CA ILE A 130 -2.43 72.20 9.27
C ILE A 130 -3.42 73.33 9.55
N PHE A 131 -4.72 73.06 9.55
CA PHE A 131 -5.75 74.04 9.90
C PHE A 131 -5.57 74.55 11.34
N GLU A 132 -5.41 73.65 12.30
CA GLU A 132 -5.17 74.02 13.71
C GLU A 132 -3.87 74.82 13.89
N VAL A 133 -2.76 74.37 13.31
CA VAL A 133 -1.48 75.08 13.38
C VAL A 133 -1.58 76.45 12.74
N THR A 134 -2.21 76.56 11.57
CA THR A 134 -2.39 77.84 10.85
C THR A 134 -3.29 78.78 11.65
N LYS A 135 -4.36 78.29 12.27
CA LYS A 135 -5.23 79.06 13.17
C LYS A 135 -4.45 79.57 14.39
N LEU A 136 -3.66 78.71 15.04
CA LEU A 136 -2.81 79.09 16.18
C LEU A 136 -1.75 80.11 15.81
N THR A 137 -1.07 79.95 14.67
CA THR A 137 -0.05 80.89 14.19
C THR A 137 -0.68 82.23 13.78
N LEU A 138 -1.82 82.22 13.09
CA LEU A 138 -2.52 83.43 12.66
C LEU A 138 -3.06 84.22 13.87
N ASN A 139 -3.65 83.55 14.86
CA ASN A 139 -4.07 84.17 16.12
C ASN A 139 -2.89 84.77 16.92
N LYS A 140 -1.68 84.23 16.76
CA LYS A 140 -0.49 84.73 17.45
C LYS A 140 0.18 85.91 16.73
N ILE A 141 -0.06 86.09 15.43
CA ILE A 141 0.56 87.13 14.59
C ILE A 141 -0.42 88.27 14.25
N SER A 142 -1.72 87.99 14.13
CA SER A 142 -2.76 88.95 13.75
C SER A 142 -3.70 89.25 14.91
N THR A 143 -3.92 90.53 15.22
CA THR A 143 -4.93 91.01 16.18
C THR A 143 -6.35 91.09 15.58
N LEU A 144 -6.60 90.45 14.43
CA LEU A 144 -7.90 90.40 13.74
C LEU A 144 -8.48 88.99 13.78
N ASN A 145 -9.69 88.85 14.34
CA ASN A 145 -10.49 87.62 14.37
C ASN A 145 -11.03 87.35 12.95
N ILE A 146 -10.35 86.49 12.20
CA ILE A 146 -10.76 86.08 10.84
C ILE A 146 -11.66 84.84 10.94
N ASP A 147 -12.72 84.81 10.13
CA ASP A 147 -13.74 83.75 10.12
C ASP A 147 -13.15 82.39 9.65
N ASP A 148 -13.53 81.31 10.33
CA ASP A 148 -13.04 79.94 10.09
C ASP A 148 -13.28 79.46 8.63
N LYS A 149 -14.23 80.09 7.93
CA LYS A 149 -14.52 79.85 6.51
C LYS A 149 -13.43 80.34 5.55
N GLU A 150 -12.79 81.48 5.80
CA GLU A 150 -11.76 82.01 4.87
C GLU A 150 -10.45 81.20 4.94
N ILE A 151 -10.11 80.71 6.13
CA ILE A 151 -8.95 79.84 6.35
C ILE A 151 -9.17 78.49 5.64
N LYS A 152 -10.35 77.88 5.78
CA LYS A 152 -10.70 76.64 5.05
C LYS A 152 -10.63 76.83 3.53
N ASN A 153 -11.17 77.93 3.01
CA ASN A 153 -11.21 78.21 1.58
C ASN A 153 -9.80 78.44 0.99
N SER A 154 -8.89 79.04 1.77
CA SER A 154 -7.49 79.24 1.36
C SER A 154 -6.68 77.94 1.40
N ILE A 155 -6.92 77.06 2.38
CA ILE A 155 -6.30 75.74 2.45
C ILE A 155 -6.78 74.83 1.30
N GLU A 156 -8.07 74.86 0.94
CA GLU A 156 -8.58 74.12 -0.23
C GLU A 156 -7.96 74.60 -1.55
N LYS A 157 -7.83 75.91 -1.77
CA LYS A 157 -7.14 76.46 -2.95
C LYS A 157 -5.67 76.05 -3.04
N MET A 158 -5.00 75.87 -1.89
CA MET A 158 -3.62 75.40 -1.85
C MET A 158 -3.53 73.89 -2.14
N LYS A 159 -4.48 73.11 -1.61
CA LYS A 159 -4.60 71.67 -1.85
C LYS A 159 -4.80 71.34 -3.34
N SER A 160 -5.63 72.10 -4.07
CA SER A 160 -5.84 71.90 -5.51
C SER A 160 -4.63 72.25 -6.37
N LYS A 161 -3.70 73.07 -5.85
CA LYS A 161 -2.49 73.50 -6.57
C LYS A 161 -1.31 72.53 -6.39
N VAL A 162 -1.34 71.67 -5.37
CA VAL A 162 -0.31 70.67 -5.05
C VAL A 162 -0.67 69.26 -5.57
N ALA A 163 -1.93 69.02 -5.91
CA ALA A 163 -2.42 67.74 -6.44
C ALA A 163 -2.30 67.58 -7.98
N ASN A 164 -1.88 68.63 -8.69
CA ASN A 164 -1.42 68.61 -10.10
C ASN A 164 0.10 68.55 -10.14
#